data_AF-A0A8X7Y8P9-F1
#
_entry.id   AF-A0A8X7Y8P9-F1
#
_cell.length_a   1.000
_cell.length_b   1.000
_cell.length_c   1.000
_cell.angle_alpha   90.00
_cell.angle_beta   90.00
_cell.angle_gamma   90.00
#
_symmetry.space_group_name_H-M   'P 1'
#
loop_
_entity.id
_entity.type
_entity.pdbx_description
1 polymer ?
#
loop_
_entity_poly.entity_id
_entity_poly.type
_entity_poly.pdbx_seq_one_letter_code
_entity_poly.pdbx_strand_id
1 'polypeptide(L)'
;MDDLPFQKITISGPTLSALMHRITTSLGDVDGLLFGHVTHLTPSTLTDDNTPQNPDSNLIATITSFFCPNIPLSFYDSLGRVDSVTLHRLISSTTHQSNSSSSSSSSNFLGWFSARRKSPIRPSMREFCVSQSLSRLKTAAKGEKDLNPCVFLLFTTPVQGELLYHTHEYRAYQFRVNSRCFDPKSIGIDNIGPDFRGNYGCFSPNSPFPELKCASAMNDEVGEGLNRMERVLNDQKELDMVAEGFSVKDLGKLMGSETVNSTMSLEDLYEKMLGKLDSLARQVEKSNAKVLDMENHNRKLRYKIARPVPE
;
A
#
# COMPACT_ATOMS: atom_id res chain seq x y z
N MET A 1 -18.94 14.39 -2.16
CA MET A 1 -18.22 13.87 -3.34
C MET A 1 -18.50 12.40 -3.39
N ASP A 2 -19.04 11.93 -4.51
CA ASP A 2 -19.60 10.59 -4.64
C ASP A 2 -18.52 9.52 -4.44
N ASP A 3 -18.86 8.45 -3.71
CA ASP A 3 -18.01 7.26 -3.59
C ASP A 3 -17.97 6.58 -4.96
N LEU A 4 -17.06 7.05 -5.84
CA LEU A 4 -16.85 6.43 -7.14
C LEU A 4 -16.49 4.95 -6.90
N PRO A 5 -17.16 4.01 -7.59
CA PRO A 5 -16.83 2.61 -7.41
C PRO A 5 -15.38 2.35 -7.79
N PHE A 6 -14.74 1.34 -7.19
CA PHE A 6 -13.55 0.77 -7.76
C PHE A 6 -13.94 -0.24 -8.83
N GLN A 7 -13.20 -0.26 -9.94
CA GLN A 7 -13.29 -1.34 -10.91
C GLN A 7 -12.75 -2.64 -10.29
N LYS A 8 -11.57 -2.52 -9.66
CA LYS A 8 -10.77 -3.64 -9.18
C LYS A 8 -9.85 -3.18 -8.06
N ILE A 9 -9.51 -4.10 -7.17
CA ILE A 9 -8.48 -3.92 -6.14
C ILE A 9 -7.30 -4.81 -6.54
N THR A 10 -6.08 -4.28 -6.57
CA THR A 10 -4.87 -5.03 -6.88
C THR A 10 -3.99 -5.15 -5.65
N ILE A 11 -3.32 -6.28 -5.51
CA ILE A 11 -2.34 -6.54 -4.45
C ILE A 11 -1.15 -7.28 -5.05
N SER A 12 0.05 -6.88 -4.63
CA SER A 12 1.28 -7.57 -5.01
C SER A 12 1.37 -8.94 -4.35
N GLY A 13 1.85 -9.95 -5.08
CA GLY A 13 2.04 -11.32 -4.57
C GLY A 13 2.86 -11.39 -3.26
N PRO A 14 4.05 -10.75 -3.18
CA PRO A 14 4.81 -10.63 -1.94
C PRO A 14 4.03 -10.03 -0.77
N THR A 15 3.25 -8.96 -1.00
CA THR A 15 2.44 -8.30 0.05
C THR A 15 1.34 -9.21 0.55
N LEU A 16 0.64 -9.91 -0.35
CA LEU A 16 -0.38 -10.90 0.01
C LEU A 16 0.24 -12.07 0.79
N SER A 17 1.38 -12.59 0.33
CA SER A 17 2.10 -13.69 1.01
C SER A 17 2.54 -13.30 2.42
N ALA A 18 3.11 -12.10 2.59
CA ALA A 18 3.50 -11.59 3.90
C ALA A 18 2.30 -11.42 4.84
N LEU A 19 1.16 -10.94 4.32
CA LEU A 19 -0.09 -10.80 5.05
C LEU A 19 -0.63 -12.18 5.49
N MET A 20 -0.70 -13.15 4.57
CA MET A 20 -1.12 -14.52 4.87
C MET A 20 -0.20 -15.18 5.89
N HIS A 21 1.12 -15.02 5.76
CA HIS A 21 2.08 -15.52 6.73
C HIS A 21 1.80 -14.96 8.12
N ARG A 22 1.58 -13.64 8.25
CA ARG A 22 1.23 -13.02 9.55
C ARG A 22 -0.06 -13.61 10.14
N ILE A 23 -1.10 -13.80 9.33
CA ILE A 23 -2.37 -14.40 9.76
C ILE A 23 -2.21 -15.87 10.22
N THR A 24 -1.33 -16.62 9.57
CA THR A 24 -1.06 -18.02 9.94
C THR A 24 -0.20 -18.11 11.20
N THR A 25 0.81 -17.24 11.34
CA THR A 25 1.69 -17.23 12.53
C THR A 25 1.04 -16.67 13.79
N SER A 26 -0.06 -15.91 13.68
CA SER A 26 -0.75 -15.37 14.84
C SER A 26 -1.38 -16.49 15.69
N LEU A 27 -1.58 -16.25 16.98
CA LEU A 27 -2.29 -17.22 17.85
C LEU A 27 -3.81 -17.10 17.75
N GLY A 28 -4.32 -15.97 17.26
CA GLY A 28 -5.76 -15.69 17.15
C GLY A 28 -6.09 -14.77 15.98
N ASP A 29 -7.27 -14.15 16.06
CA ASP A 29 -7.74 -13.19 15.07
C ASP A 29 -6.82 -11.96 14.99
N VAL A 30 -6.70 -11.42 13.78
CA VAL A 30 -5.79 -10.31 13.46
C VAL A 30 -6.55 -9.23 12.71
N ASP A 31 -6.24 -7.98 13.02
CA ASP A 31 -6.69 -6.83 12.24
C ASP A 31 -5.48 -5.95 11.89
N GLY A 32 -5.68 -5.03 10.96
CA GLY A 32 -4.63 -4.09 10.60
C GLY A 32 -5.04 -3.10 9.52
N LEU A 33 -4.11 -2.20 9.20
CA LEU A 33 -4.29 -1.12 8.25
C LEU A 33 -3.67 -1.48 6.90
N LEU A 34 -4.28 -1.02 5.81
CA LEU A 34 -3.82 -1.20 4.44
C LEU A 34 -3.36 0.13 3.87
N PHE A 35 -2.21 0.10 3.23
CA PHE A 35 -1.63 1.25 2.56
C PHE A 35 -1.40 0.98 1.08
N GLY A 36 -1.51 2.05 0.29
CA GLY A 36 -1.55 1.96 -1.15
C GLY A 36 -1.89 3.29 -1.79
N HIS A 37 -2.17 3.21 -3.08
CA HIS A 37 -2.57 4.35 -3.90
C HIS A 37 -3.74 3.94 -4.80
N VAL A 38 -4.43 4.93 -5.36
CA VAL A 38 -5.50 4.72 -6.31
C VAL A 38 -5.12 5.38 -7.62
N THR A 39 -5.18 4.62 -8.71
CA THR A 39 -4.95 5.13 -10.06
C THR A 39 -6.28 5.27 -10.79
N HIS A 40 -6.39 6.33 -11.60
CA HIS A 40 -7.51 6.51 -12.51
C HIS A 40 -7.08 6.03 -13.90
N LEU A 41 -7.71 4.97 -14.39
CA LEU A 41 -7.58 4.55 -15.78
C LEU A 41 -8.27 5.59 -16.67
N THR A 42 -7.62 6.02 -17.73
CA THR A 42 -8.30 6.71 -18.82
C THR A 42 -8.72 5.65 -19.83
N PRO A 43 -10.00 5.26 -19.91
CA PRO A 43 -10.43 4.22 -20.83
C PRO A 43 -10.23 4.73 -22.26
N SER A 44 -9.42 4.02 -23.04
CA SER A 44 -9.27 4.23 -24.49
C SER A 44 -10.29 3.40 -25.27
N THR A 45 -11.53 3.30 -24.77
CA THR A 45 -12.59 2.58 -25.46
C THR A 45 -13.18 3.48 -26.54
N LEU A 46 -12.65 3.38 -27.76
CA LEU A 46 -13.32 3.89 -28.95
C LEU A 46 -14.63 3.11 -29.12
N THR A 47 -15.76 3.77 -28.89
CA THR A 47 -17.10 3.22 -29.06
C THR A 47 -17.70 3.80 -30.33
N ASP A 48 -18.27 2.95 -31.18
CA ASP A 48 -18.93 3.35 -32.44
C ASP A 48 -20.37 3.88 -32.20
N ASP A 49 -20.87 3.76 -30.97
CA ASP A 49 -22.21 4.23 -30.57
C ASP A 49 -22.16 5.65 -29.98
N ASN A 50 -22.95 6.56 -30.55
CA ASN A 50 -23.12 7.95 -30.11
C ASN A 50 -23.88 8.10 -28.76
N THR A 51 -24.07 7.03 -27.99
CA THR A 51 -24.69 7.12 -26.67
C THR A 51 -23.63 7.38 -25.61
N PRO A 52 -23.73 8.45 -24.80
CA PRO A 52 -22.80 8.66 -23.70
C PRO A 52 -22.99 7.53 -22.68
N GLN A 53 -22.08 6.57 -22.65
CA GLN A 53 -22.01 5.60 -21.56
C GLN A 53 -21.62 6.35 -20.28
N ASN A 54 -22.33 6.07 -19.19
CA ASN A 54 -21.83 6.43 -17.86
C ASN A 54 -20.40 5.88 -17.75
N PRO A 55 -19.41 6.65 -17.27
CA PRO A 55 -18.07 6.12 -17.12
C PRO A 55 -18.14 4.95 -16.14
N ASP A 56 -17.97 3.74 -16.67
CA ASP A 56 -17.62 2.60 -15.84
C ASP A 56 -16.47 3.05 -14.94
N SER A 57 -16.55 2.71 -13.67
CA SER A 57 -15.69 3.32 -12.69
C SER A 57 -14.23 2.97 -12.99
N ASN A 58 -13.42 3.94 -13.36
CA ASN A 58 -12.06 3.71 -13.86
C ASN A 58 -11.01 3.68 -12.74
N LEU A 59 -11.42 3.52 -11.49
CA LEU A 59 -10.51 3.58 -10.36
C LEU A 59 -10.00 2.18 -10.01
N ILE A 60 -8.68 2.03 -9.97
CA ILE A 60 -7.99 0.84 -9.43
C ILE A 60 -7.33 1.22 -8.12
N ALA A 61 -7.60 0.43 -7.08
CA ALA A 61 -6.96 0.57 -5.78
C ALA A 61 -5.82 -0.46 -5.64
N THR A 62 -4.58 0.01 -5.54
CA THR A 62 -3.38 -0.83 -5.44
C THR A 62 -2.87 -0.86 -4.02
N ILE A 63 -2.87 -2.03 -3.38
CA ILE A 63 -2.32 -2.26 -2.04
C ILE A 63 -0.82 -2.54 -2.15
N THR A 64 -0.02 -1.66 -1.56
CA THR A 64 1.44 -1.77 -1.58
C THR A 64 1.99 -2.34 -0.28
N SER A 65 1.43 -1.94 0.87
CA SER A 65 1.90 -2.38 2.18
C SER A 65 0.77 -2.49 3.21
N PHE A 66 1.07 -3.09 4.36
CA PHE A 66 0.12 -3.25 5.45
C PHE A 66 0.80 -3.06 6.79
N PHE A 67 0.02 -2.71 7.82
CA PHE A 67 0.46 -2.66 9.19
C PHE A 67 -0.44 -3.54 10.06
N CYS A 68 0.17 -4.46 10.79
CA CYS A 68 -0.50 -5.42 11.65
C CYS A 68 -0.11 -5.17 13.12
N PRO A 69 -0.99 -4.57 13.94
CA PRO A 69 -0.83 -4.59 15.39
C PRO A 69 -0.78 -6.04 15.92
N ASN A 70 0.02 -6.27 16.97
CA ASN A 70 0.11 -7.59 17.63
C ASN A 70 -1.11 -7.89 18.54
N ILE A 71 -2.03 -6.94 18.72
CA ILE A 71 -3.21 -7.08 19.56
C ILE A 71 -4.42 -6.64 18.73
N PRO A 72 -5.49 -7.46 18.65
CA PRO A 72 -6.73 -7.06 17.99
C PRO A 72 -7.36 -5.87 18.73
N LEU A 73 -8.20 -5.08 18.06
CA LEU A 73 -8.86 -3.89 18.63
C LEU A 73 -7.86 -2.79 19.02
N SER A 74 -6.74 -2.68 18.33
CA SER A 74 -5.69 -1.71 18.70
C SER A 74 -6.05 -0.26 18.41
N PHE A 75 -6.86 0.00 17.38
CA PHE A 75 -7.25 1.36 16.94
C PHE A 75 -8.76 1.60 17.02
N TYR A 76 -9.53 0.62 17.49
CA TYR A 76 -10.98 0.71 17.59
C TYR A 76 -11.53 -0.11 18.76
N ASP A 77 -12.66 0.34 19.31
CA ASP A 77 -13.34 -0.30 20.44
C ASP A 77 -14.19 -1.51 19.97
N SER A 78 -14.62 -2.34 20.92
CA SER A 78 -15.57 -3.45 20.76
C SER A 78 -16.84 -3.08 19.98
N LEU A 79 -17.31 -1.84 20.10
CA LEU A 79 -18.46 -1.26 19.40
C LEU A 79 -18.14 -0.77 17.97
N GLY A 80 -16.88 -0.88 17.52
CA GLY A 80 -16.42 -0.43 16.20
C GLY A 80 -16.20 1.08 16.08
N ARG A 81 -16.04 1.78 17.21
CA ARG A 81 -15.67 3.21 17.23
C ARG A 81 -14.16 3.34 17.13
N VAL A 82 -13.69 4.12 16.17
CA VAL A 82 -12.25 4.33 15.93
C VAL A 82 -11.74 5.47 16.80
N ASP A 83 -10.59 5.26 17.45
CA ASP A 83 -9.87 6.32 18.14
C ASP A 83 -8.97 7.05 17.16
N SER A 84 -9.30 8.33 16.88
CA SER A 84 -8.59 9.15 15.92
C SER A 84 -7.14 9.41 16.31
N VAL A 85 -6.85 9.53 17.61
CA VAL A 85 -5.50 9.84 18.11
C VAL A 85 -4.59 8.64 17.92
N THR A 86 -5.06 7.44 18.29
CA THR A 86 -4.31 6.21 18.11
C THR A 86 -4.12 5.90 16.62
N LEU A 87 -5.16 6.07 15.80
CA LEU A 87 -5.06 5.86 14.35
C LEU A 87 -4.07 6.84 13.70
N HIS A 88 -4.11 8.13 14.05
CA HIS A 88 -3.16 9.11 13.52
C HIS A 88 -1.73 8.78 13.96
N ARG A 89 -1.52 8.34 15.20
CA ARG A 89 -0.20 7.88 15.66
C ARG A 89 0.31 6.71 14.83
N LEU A 90 -0.53 5.72 14.55
CA LEU A 90 -0.17 4.56 13.74
C LEU A 90 0.17 4.97 12.31
N ILE A 91 -0.65 5.80 11.68
CA ILE A 91 -0.41 6.28 10.30
C ILE A 91 0.85 7.15 10.26
N SER A 92 1.00 8.16 11.11
CA SER A 92 2.19 9.02 11.13
C SER A 92 3.47 8.23 11.43
N SER A 93 3.41 7.23 12.30
CA SER A 93 4.58 6.39 12.61
C SER A 93 5.08 5.61 11.38
N THR A 94 4.18 5.25 10.47
CA THR A 94 4.51 4.57 9.21
C THR A 94 5.01 5.51 8.11
N THR A 95 4.76 6.83 8.22
CA THR A 95 5.10 7.83 7.19
C THR A 95 6.46 8.51 7.42
N HIS A 96 7.18 8.23 8.51
CA HIS A 96 8.45 8.89 8.85
C HIS A 96 9.66 8.65 7.91
N GLN A 97 9.48 8.08 6.71
CA GLN A 97 10.56 7.95 5.72
C GLN A 97 10.49 8.94 4.54
N SER A 98 9.46 9.77 4.42
CA SER A 98 9.48 10.88 3.46
C SER A 98 9.85 12.18 4.17
N ASN A 99 11.15 12.45 4.34
CA ASN A 99 11.68 13.78 4.64
C ASN A 99 11.57 14.70 3.39
N SER A 100 10.38 14.79 2.81
CA SER A 100 10.06 15.74 1.75
C SER A 100 9.02 16.70 2.29
N SER A 101 9.50 17.85 2.77
CA SER A 101 8.70 19.01 3.09
C SER A 101 8.12 19.62 1.81
N SER A 102 7.18 18.93 1.18
CA SER A 102 6.33 19.49 0.14
C SER A 102 4.92 18.92 0.25
N SER A 103 4.00 19.85 0.44
CA SER A 103 2.55 19.73 0.51
C SER A 103 1.95 18.98 -0.69
N SER A 104 1.91 17.65 -0.63
CA SER A 104 0.96 16.76 -1.34
C SER A 104 1.24 15.27 -1.10
N SER A 105 1.76 14.89 0.07
CA SER A 105 1.86 13.46 0.45
C SER A 105 0.48 12.92 0.80
N SER A 106 -0.34 12.70 -0.24
CA SER A 106 -1.65 12.07 -0.13
C SER A 106 -1.52 10.84 0.76
N SER A 107 -2.30 10.83 1.84
CA SER A 107 -2.28 9.78 2.83
C SER A 107 -2.39 8.42 2.15
N ASN A 108 -1.30 7.65 2.13
CA ASN A 108 -1.23 6.28 1.59
C ASN A 108 -2.23 5.33 2.25
N PHE A 109 -3.06 5.78 3.18
CA PHE A 109 -4.05 4.97 3.88
C PHE A 109 -5.26 4.69 2.99
N LEU A 110 -5.36 3.45 2.53
CA LEU A 110 -6.37 2.96 1.59
C LEU A 110 -7.55 2.27 2.29
N GLY A 111 -7.31 1.66 3.45
CA GLY A 111 -8.31 0.82 4.09
C GLY A 111 -7.77 -0.02 5.23
N TRP A 112 -8.46 -1.10 5.55
CA TRP A 112 -8.09 -2.00 6.65
C TRP A 112 -8.43 -3.45 6.32
N PHE A 113 -7.87 -4.39 7.07
CA PHE A 113 -8.17 -5.81 6.91
C PHE A 113 -8.55 -6.44 8.24
N SER A 114 -9.32 -7.52 8.15
CA SER A 114 -9.65 -8.39 9.28
C SER A 114 -9.44 -9.84 8.88
N ALA A 115 -8.78 -10.60 9.75
CA ALA A 115 -8.53 -12.01 9.58
C ALA A 115 -9.12 -12.78 10.76
N ARG A 116 -10.08 -13.66 10.46
CA ARG A 116 -10.83 -14.42 11.45
C ARG A 116 -10.75 -15.91 11.18
N ARG A 117 -10.52 -16.72 12.21
CA ARG A 117 -10.44 -18.18 12.06
C ARG A 117 -11.82 -18.81 12.20
N LYS A 118 -12.07 -19.87 11.41
CA LYS A 118 -13.31 -20.67 11.49
C LYS A 118 -14.55 -19.77 11.42
N SER A 119 -14.62 -18.90 10.43
CA SER A 119 -15.70 -17.93 10.29
C SER A 119 -16.20 -17.87 8.84
N PRO A 120 -17.46 -17.47 8.60
CA PRO A 120 -17.94 -17.28 7.24
C PRO A 120 -17.27 -16.06 6.58
N ILE A 121 -17.03 -16.14 5.26
CA ILE A 121 -16.44 -15.08 4.42
C ILE A 121 -17.40 -13.89 4.16
N ARG A 122 -18.09 -13.41 5.20
CA ARG A 122 -18.99 -12.25 5.17
C ARG A 122 -18.63 -11.22 6.24
N PRO A 123 -18.78 -9.91 5.97
CA PRO A 123 -18.46 -8.89 6.95
C PRO A 123 -19.35 -8.98 8.20
N SER A 124 -18.77 -8.77 9.38
CA SER A 124 -19.54 -8.69 10.64
C SER A 124 -20.10 -7.30 10.90
N MET A 125 -21.04 -7.20 11.86
CA MET A 125 -21.55 -5.91 12.35
C MET A 125 -20.43 -5.01 12.90
N ARG A 126 -19.42 -5.61 13.55
CA ARG A 126 -18.26 -4.87 14.04
C ARG A 126 -17.45 -4.29 12.89
N GLU A 127 -17.15 -5.09 11.88
CA GLU A 127 -16.40 -4.64 10.69
C GLU A 127 -17.14 -3.52 9.93
N PHE A 128 -18.47 -3.61 9.90
CA PHE A 128 -19.32 -2.55 9.38
C PHE A 128 -19.16 -1.24 10.14
N CYS A 129 -19.29 -1.26 11.48
CA CYS A 129 -19.14 -0.08 12.33
C CYS A 129 -17.74 0.54 12.23
N VAL A 130 -16.70 -0.28 12.15
CA VAL A 130 -15.31 0.19 11.98
C VAL A 130 -15.14 0.88 10.63
N SER A 131 -15.61 0.27 9.53
CA SER A 131 -15.50 0.85 8.19
C SER A 131 -16.29 2.16 8.07
N GLN A 132 -17.44 2.23 8.73
CA GLN A 132 -18.22 3.47 8.83
C GLN A 132 -17.50 4.55 9.66
N SER A 133 -16.84 4.18 10.76
CA SER A 133 -16.09 5.12 11.59
C SER A 133 -14.84 5.64 10.88
N LEU A 134 -14.11 4.77 10.18
CA LEU A 134 -12.92 5.12 9.38
C LEU A 134 -13.25 6.10 8.25
N SER A 135 -14.33 5.83 7.52
CA SER A 135 -14.77 6.71 6.42
C SER A 135 -15.20 8.09 6.92
N ARG A 136 -15.85 8.18 8.08
CA ARG A 136 -16.22 9.47 8.70
C ARG A 136 -15.00 10.28 9.15
N LEU A 137 -13.95 9.63 9.63
CA LEU A 137 -12.79 10.31 10.21
C LEU A 137 -12.03 11.17 9.19
N LYS A 138 -11.88 10.71 7.93
CA LYS A 138 -11.26 11.52 6.87
C LYS A 138 -12.14 12.69 6.41
N THR A 139 -13.47 12.53 6.39
CA THR A 139 -14.37 13.62 5.99
C THR A 139 -14.35 14.84 6.94
N ALA A 140 -13.88 14.66 8.18
CA ALA A 140 -13.76 15.73 9.16
C ALA A 140 -12.44 16.55 9.02
N ALA A 141 -11.41 15.98 8.40
CA ALA A 141 -10.16 16.67 8.11
C ALA A 141 -10.29 17.46 6.79
N LYS A 142 -10.80 18.69 6.89
CA LYS A 142 -10.92 19.62 5.74
C LYS A 142 -9.55 19.85 5.09
N GLY A 143 -9.40 19.57 3.79
CA GLY A 143 -8.42 20.29 2.97
C GLY A 143 -7.87 19.58 1.73
N GLU A 144 -7.70 18.27 1.73
CA GLU A 144 -7.01 17.59 0.62
C GLU A 144 -7.92 16.58 -0.08
N LYS A 145 -7.72 16.43 -1.39
CA LYS A 145 -8.44 15.52 -2.31
C LYS A 145 -8.08 14.05 -2.06
N ASP A 146 -7.95 13.67 -0.79
CA ASP A 146 -7.55 12.34 -0.39
C ASP A 146 -8.75 11.41 -0.33
N LEU A 147 -8.65 10.31 -1.06
CA LEU A 147 -9.71 9.31 -1.16
C LEU A 147 -10.06 8.73 0.21
N ASN A 148 -11.35 8.55 0.44
CA ASN A 148 -11.89 7.91 1.64
C ASN A 148 -11.36 6.48 1.74
N PRO A 149 -10.89 6.03 2.91
CA PRO A 149 -10.41 4.66 3.09
C PRO A 149 -11.63 3.74 3.02
N CYS A 150 -11.82 3.12 1.86
CA CYS A 150 -13.00 2.32 1.56
C CYS A 150 -12.65 0.87 1.24
N VAL A 151 -11.37 0.50 1.20
CA VAL A 151 -10.99 -0.90 0.96
C VAL A 151 -11.05 -1.69 2.27
N PHE A 152 -11.78 -2.80 2.24
CA PHE A 152 -11.83 -3.78 3.32
C PHE A 152 -11.47 -5.16 2.79
N LEU A 153 -10.42 -5.77 3.36
CA LEU A 153 -10.06 -7.16 3.08
C LEU A 153 -10.49 -8.06 4.24
N LEU A 154 -11.21 -9.13 3.93
CA LEU A 154 -11.58 -10.17 4.88
C LEU A 154 -10.83 -11.45 4.55
N PHE A 155 -10.09 -11.97 5.51
CA PHE A 155 -9.44 -13.28 5.45
C PHE A 155 -10.15 -14.23 6.42
N THR A 156 -10.38 -15.47 5.97
CA THR A 156 -10.88 -16.51 6.87
C THR A 156 -10.36 -17.89 6.56
N THR A 157 -10.39 -18.74 7.58
CA THR A 157 -10.23 -20.18 7.44
C THR A 157 -11.58 -20.85 7.65
N PRO A 158 -11.96 -21.84 6.83
CA PRO A 158 -13.24 -22.52 6.96
C PRO A 158 -13.34 -23.28 8.28
N VAL A 159 -14.57 -23.44 8.77
CA VAL A 159 -14.87 -24.17 10.03
C VAL A 159 -14.65 -25.67 9.88
N GLN A 160 -14.87 -26.20 8.68
CA GLN A 160 -14.71 -27.61 8.33
C GLN A 160 -13.42 -27.81 7.54
N GLY A 161 -12.54 -28.64 8.08
CA GLY A 161 -11.34 -29.11 7.40
C GLY A 161 -10.68 -30.18 8.24
N GLU A 162 -10.43 -31.34 7.63
CA GLU A 162 -9.51 -32.33 8.18
C GLU A 162 -8.13 -31.69 8.32
N LEU A 163 -7.33 -32.11 9.31
CA LEU A 163 -6.00 -31.54 9.63
C LEU A 163 -4.95 -31.66 8.49
N LEU A 164 -5.33 -32.20 7.34
CA LEU A 164 -4.43 -32.49 6.20
C LEU A 164 -4.31 -31.33 5.20
N TYR A 165 -5.26 -30.39 5.16
CA TYR A 165 -5.23 -29.24 4.26
C TYR A 165 -5.58 -27.93 4.97
N HIS A 166 -4.85 -26.87 4.63
CA HIS A 166 -5.12 -25.51 5.10
C HIS A 166 -5.66 -24.66 3.96
N THR A 167 -6.95 -24.33 4.04
CA THR A 167 -7.60 -23.43 3.08
C THR A 167 -7.66 -22.02 3.64
N HIS A 168 -7.13 -21.06 2.88
CA HIS A 168 -7.22 -19.64 3.18
C HIS A 168 -8.14 -18.96 2.18
N GLU A 169 -9.30 -18.52 2.65
CA GLU A 169 -10.25 -17.77 1.84
C GLU A 169 -10.06 -16.28 2.09
N TYR A 170 -10.11 -15.48 1.03
CA TYR A 170 -10.04 -14.03 1.13
C TYR A 170 -11.05 -13.38 0.20
N ARG A 171 -11.60 -12.24 0.62
CA ARG A 171 -12.53 -11.46 -0.17
C ARG A 171 -12.32 -9.97 0.08
N ALA A 172 -12.35 -9.20 -1.00
CA ALA A 172 -12.21 -7.76 -0.97
C ALA A 172 -13.58 -7.09 -1.11
N TYR A 173 -13.75 -6.00 -0.37
CA TYR A 173 -14.95 -5.19 -0.37
C TYR A 173 -14.57 -3.71 -0.47
N GLN A 174 -15.40 -2.95 -1.18
CA GLN A 174 -15.42 -1.50 -1.09
C GLN A 174 -16.58 -1.09 -0.17
N PHE A 175 -16.27 -0.37 0.91
CA PHE A 175 -17.28 0.22 1.77
C PHE A 175 -17.79 1.53 1.15
N ARG A 176 -19.07 1.55 0.78
CA ARG A 176 -19.74 2.76 0.29
C ARG A 176 -20.40 3.49 1.44
N VAL A 177 -19.99 4.73 1.69
CA VAL A 177 -20.45 5.56 2.79
C VAL A 177 -21.91 5.98 2.59
N ASN A 178 -22.27 6.34 1.35
CA ASN A 178 -23.60 6.81 1.00
C ASN A 178 -24.67 5.72 1.18
N SER A 179 -24.46 4.55 0.58
CA SER A 179 -25.37 3.40 0.68
C SER A 179 -25.18 2.59 1.96
N ARG A 180 -24.14 2.90 2.76
CA ARG A 180 -23.75 2.17 3.97
C ARG A 180 -23.76 0.66 3.73
N CYS A 181 -23.04 0.21 2.71
CA CYS A 181 -22.97 -1.19 2.35
C CYS A 181 -21.57 -1.59 1.89
N PHE A 182 -21.28 -2.88 1.96
CA PHE A 182 -20.08 -3.47 1.38
C PHE A 182 -20.38 -3.97 -0.03
N ASP A 183 -19.70 -3.40 -1.01
CA ASP A 183 -19.75 -3.82 -2.41
C ASP A 183 -18.57 -4.78 -2.66
N PRO A 184 -18.80 -6.08 -2.96
CA PRO A 184 -17.71 -7.00 -3.23
C PRO A 184 -16.95 -6.60 -4.49
N LYS A 185 -15.62 -6.58 -4.42
CA LYS A 185 -14.75 -6.21 -5.55
C LYS A 185 -13.81 -7.34 -5.91
N SER A 186 -13.55 -7.46 -7.21
CA SER A 186 -12.54 -8.39 -7.73
C SER A 186 -11.16 -7.97 -7.23
N ILE A 187 -10.40 -8.95 -6.74
CA ILE A 187 -9.02 -8.77 -6.33
C ILE A 187 -8.10 -9.35 -7.41
N GLY A 188 -7.19 -8.53 -7.94
CA GLY A 188 -6.12 -8.98 -8.82
C GLY A 188 -4.84 -9.18 -8.05
N ILE A 189 -4.18 -10.31 -8.29
CA ILE A 189 -2.85 -10.56 -7.75
C ILE A 189 -1.86 -10.30 -8.87
N ASP A 190 -1.04 -9.26 -8.68
CA ASP A 190 -0.03 -8.89 -9.65
C ASP A 190 1.07 -9.98 -9.66
N ASN A 191 1.27 -10.57 -10.83
CA ASN A 191 2.20 -11.66 -11.06
C ASN A 191 2.90 -11.48 -12.42
N ILE A 192 4.01 -12.20 -12.65
CA ILE A 192 4.84 -12.11 -13.87
C ILE A 192 4.21 -12.90 -15.05
N GLY A 193 3.03 -13.48 -14.85
CA GLY A 193 2.34 -14.29 -15.85
C GLY A 193 1.89 -13.51 -17.10
N PRO A 194 1.22 -14.17 -18.04
CA PRO A 194 0.85 -13.60 -19.34
C PRO A 194 -0.03 -12.34 -19.24
N ASP A 195 -0.82 -12.19 -18.17
CA ASP A 195 -1.62 -11.00 -17.89
C ASP A 195 -0.77 -9.74 -17.67
N PHE A 196 0.49 -9.89 -17.28
CA PHE A 196 1.46 -8.80 -17.18
C PHE A 196 1.86 -8.25 -18.55
N ARG A 197 1.75 -9.06 -19.63
CA ARG A 197 2.15 -8.62 -20.98
C ARG A 197 1.24 -7.52 -21.53
N GLY A 198 -0.03 -7.48 -21.10
CA GLY A 198 -0.97 -6.41 -21.47
C GLY A 198 -0.49 -5.02 -21.01
N ASN A 199 0.31 -4.96 -19.94
CA ASN A 199 0.88 -3.71 -19.45
C ASN A 199 1.95 -3.12 -20.37
N TYR A 200 2.59 -3.92 -21.25
CA TYR A 200 3.47 -3.36 -22.29
C TYR A 200 2.71 -2.58 -23.36
N GLY A 201 1.38 -2.80 -23.48
CA GLY A 201 0.50 -2.03 -24.36
C GLY A 201 -0.02 -0.73 -23.73
N CYS A 202 0.17 -0.54 -22.42
CA CYS A 202 -0.25 0.65 -21.70
C CYS A 202 0.97 1.54 -21.46
N PHE A 203 1.12 2.61 -22.25
CA PHE A 203 2.24 3.57 -22.13
C PHE A 203 2.17 4.47 -20.88
N SER A 204 1.43 4.06 -19.85
CA SER A 204 1.32 4.77 -18.57
C SER A 204 1.95 3.94 -17.45
N PRO A 205 2.88 4.50 -16.65
CA PRO A 205 3.51 3.77 -15.57
C PRO A 205 2.48 3.41 -14.48
N ASN A 206 2.40 2.12 -14.13
CA ASN A 206 1.50 1.61 -13.09
C ASN A 206 1.99 1.91 -11.66
N SER A 207 3.31 2.03 -11.49
CA SER A 207 3.88 2.64 -10.29
C SER A 207 3.97 4.13 -10.54
N PRO A 208 3.42 4.99 -9.66
CA PRO A 208 3.83 6.39 -9.70
C PRO A 208 5.36 6.36 -9.63
N PHE A 209 6.01 7.03 -10.59
CA PHE A 209 7.42 7.34 -10.40
C PHE A 209 7.51 8.01 -9.02
N PRO A 210 8.56 7.75 -8.22
CA PRO A 210 8.82 8.62 -7.08
C PRO A 210 8.63 10.05 -7.57
N GLU A 211 7.94 10.90 -6.80
CA GLU A 211 7.73 12.30 -7.18
C GLU A 211 9.09 13.03 -7.20
N LEU A 212 9.92 12.68 -8.17
CA LEU A 212 11.11 13.40 -8.53
C LEU A 212 10.55 14.68 -9.11
N LYS A 213 10.96 15.82 -8.56
CA LYS A 213 10.67 17.13 -9.14
C LYS A 213 11.51 17.29 -10.41
N CYS A 214 11.33 16.39 -11.37
CA CYS A 214 11.95 16.49 -12.67
C CYS A 214 11.28 17.67 -13.36
N ALA A 215 11.94 18.82 -13.28
CA ALA A 215 11.48 20.03 -13.95
C ALA A 215 11.29 19.68 -15.43
N SER A 216 10.04 19.78 -15.91
CA SER A 216 9.75 19.73 -17.33
C SER A 216 10.72 20.68 -18.03
N ALA A 217 11.53 20.15 -18.94
CA ALA A 217 12.49 20.92 -19.72
C ALA A 217 11.83 21.99 -20.62
N MET A 218 10.50 22.12 -20.59
CA MET A 218 9.73 23.05 -21.42
C MET A 218 9.44 24.41 -20.77
N ASN A 219 9.84 24.65 -19.51
CA ASN A 219 9.57 25.93 -18.81
C ASN A 219 10.84 26.66 -18.29
N ASP A 220 12.02 26.37 -18.84
CA ASP A 220 13.24 27.11 -18.51
C ASP A 220 13.30 28.45 -19.28
N GLU A 221 12.39 29.37 -18.96
CA GLU A 221 12.66 30.79 -19.11
C GLU A 221 13.20 31.34 -17.77
N VAL A 222 14.52 31.56 -17.77
CA VAL A 222 15.23 32.57 -16.95
C VAL A 222 15.08 32.41 -15.42
N GLY A 223 15.92 31.56 -14.82
CA GLY A 223 16.08 31.49 -13.37
C GLY A 223 17.41 30.90 -12.90
N GLU A 224 18.34 31.78 -12.52
CA GLU A 224 19.59 31.63 -11.74
C GLU A 224 20.14 30.21 -11.45
N GLY A 225 21.37 29.96 -11.93
CA GLY A 225 22.05 28.65 -11.92
C GLY A 225 22.28 27.98 -10.56
N LEU A 226 22.11 28.69 -9.44
CA LEU A 226 22.24 28.12 -8.09
C LEU A 226 21.02 27.25 -7.72
N ASN A 227 19.82 27.72 -8.07
CA ASN A 227 18.57 26.97 -7.91
C ASN A 227 18.52 25.73 -8.80
N ARG A 228 19.17 25.77 -9.96
CA ARG A 228 19.30 24.62 -10.87
C ARG A 228 20.26 23.56 -10.33
N MET A 229 21.39 23.98 -9.76
CA MET A 229 22.37 23.08 -9.15
C MET A 229 21.80 22.35 -7.93
N GLU A 230 21.07 23.06 -7.07
CA GLU A 230 20.42 22.49 -5.89
C GLU A 230 19.36 21.44 -6.26
N ARG A 231 18.60 21.67 -7.33
CA ARG A 231 17.61 20.70 -7.87
C ARG A 231 18.28 19.43 -8.39
N VAL A 232 19.34 19.56 -9.21
CA VAL A 232 20.05 18.39 -9.76
C VAL A 232 20.68 17.54 -8.64
N LEU A 233 21.21 18.18 -7.59
CA LEU A 233 21.72 17.47 -6.43
C LEU A 233 20.61 16.76 -5.65
N ASN A 234 19.43 17.37 -5.53
CA ASN A 234 18.29 16.74 -4.87
C ASN A 234 17.74 15.55 -5.68
N ASP A 235 17.61 15.70 -7.00
CA ASP A 235 17.17 14.63 -7.90
C ASP A 235 18.16 13.46 -7.90
N GLN A 236 19.47 13.75 -7.88
CA GLN A 236 20.51 12.72 -7.77
C GLN A 236 20.45 12.02 -6.41
N LYS A 237 20.23 12.75 -5.32
CA LYS A 237 20.07 12.19 -3.97
C LYS A 237 18.84 11.28 -3.88
N GLU A 238 17.74 11.64 -4.54
CA GLU A 238 16.52 10.83 -4.59
C GLU A 238 16.72 9.54 -5.42
N LEU A 239 17.46 9.60 -6.54
CA LEU A 239 17.86 8.40 -7.28
C LEU A 239 18.86 7.52 -6.50
N ASP A 240 19.83 8.13 -5.82
CA ASP A 240 20.82 7.41 -5.01
C ASP A 240 20.16 6.57 -3.90
N MET A 241 19.01 7.02 -3.39
CA MET A 241 18.21 6.27 -2.43
C MET A 241 17.72 4.92 -2.99
N VAL A 242 17.42 4.87 -4.30
CA VAL A 242 16.77 3.73 -4.97
C VAL A 242 17.77 2.85 -5.74
N ALA A 243 18.80 3.45 -6.36
CA ALA A 243 19.68 2.79 -7.33
C ALA A 243 21.18 2.88 -7.00
N GLU A 244 21.54 2.99 -5.71
CA GLU A 244 22.93 2.96 -5.19
C GLU A 244 23.95 3.73 -6.04
N GLY A 245 23.67 4.99 -6.37
CA GLY A 245 24.62 5.84 -7.10
C GLY A 245 24.45 5.84 -8.63
N PHE A 246 23.40 5.25 -9.19
CA PHE A 246 23.09 5.39 -10.61
C PHE A 246 22.70 6.84 -10.93
N SER A 247 23.38 7.46 -11.90
CA SER A 247 23.20 8.90 -12.14
C SER A 247 21.92 9.21 -12.92
N VAL A 248 21.26 10.34 -12.62
CA VAL A 248 20.11 10.85 -13.39
C VAL A 248 20.50 11.02 -14.88
N LYS A 249 21.77 11.38 -15.12
CA LYS A 249 22.32 11.55 -16.48
C LYS A 249 22.38 10.23 -17.24
N ASP A 250 22.72 9.13 -16.59
CA ASP A 250 22.77 7.80 -17.21
C ASP A 250 21.36 7.26 -17.47
N LEU A 251 20.39 7.60 -16.61
CA LEU A 251 18.98 7.33 -16.87
C LEU A 251 18.46 8.12 -18.09
N GLY A 252 18.88 9.38 -18.23
CA GLY A 252 18.55 10.20 -19.40
C GLY A 252 19.08 9.62 -20.72
N LYS A 253 20.25 8.96 -20.69
CA LYS A 253 20.80 8.25 -21.87
C LYS A 253 19.96 7.04 -22.28
N LEU A 254 19.26 6.40 -21.34
CA LEU A 254 18.34 5.29 -21.63
C LEU A 254 17.05 5.74 -22.32
N MET A 255 16.65 7.02 -22.17
CA MET A 255 15.42 7.57 -22.74
C MET A 255 15.63 8.41 -24.03
N GLY A 256 16.87 8.66 -24.44
CA GLY A 256 17.22 9.48 -25.61
C GLY A 256 17.44 8.68 -26.91
N SER A 257 17.62 9.37 -28.04
CA SER A 257 17.82 8.77 -29.38
C SER A 257 19.19 8.10 -29.62
N GLU A 258 20.07 8.04 -28.60
CA GLU A 258 21.42 7.45 -28.66
C GLU A 258 21.43 5.96 -28.24
N THR A 259 20.42 5.18 -28.63
CA THR A 259 20.10 3.85 -28.08
C THR A 259 20.99 2.69 -28.57
N VAL A 260 22.24 2.94 -28.95
CA VAL A 260 23.11 1.86 -29.49
C VAL A 260 23.67 0.96 -28.39
N ASN A 261 23.73 1.43 -27.12
CA ASN A 261 24.23 0.69 -25.96
C ASN A 261 23.20 0.54 -24.81
N SER A 262 21.90 0.65 -25.10
CA SER A 262 20.84 0.65 -24.08
C SER A 262 20.77 -0.64 -23.26
N THR A 263 21.19 -1.79 -23.81
CA THR A 263 21.17 -3.08 -23.11
C THR A 263 22.19 -3.14 -21.98
N MET A 264 23.45 -2.76 -22.24
CA MET A 264 24.51 -2.76 -21.22
C MET A 264 24.22 -1.78 -20.08
N SER A 265 23.69 -0.59 -20.41
CA SER A 265 23.30 0.39 -19.40
C SER A 265 22.08 -0.06 -18.58
N LEU A 266 21.17 -0.84 -19.18
CA LEU A 266 20.02 -1.42 -18.48
C LEU A 266 20.46 -2.56 -17.56
N GLU A 267 21.40 -3.40 -18.01
CA GLU A 267 22.01 -4.46 -17.20
C GLU A 267 22.74 -3.89 -15.96
N ASP A 268 23.55 -2.83 -16.12
CA ASP A 268 24.21 -2.14 -14.99
C ASP A 268 23.19 -1.57 -13.98
N LEU A 269 22.08 -1.00 -14.46
CA LEU A 269 21.00 -0.52 -13.59
C LEU A 269 20.36 -1.69 -12.81
N TYR A 270 20.07 -2.81 -13.46
CA TYR A 270 19.53 -4.00 -12.79
C TYR A 270 20.50 -4.59 -11.77
N GLU A 271 21.79 -4.64 -12.07
CA GLU A 271 22.82 -5.11 -11.15
C GLU A 271 22.87 -4.25 -9.87
N LYS A 272 22.83 -2.92 -10.01
CA LYS A 272 22.77 -1.98 -8.87
C LYS A 272 21.49 -2.12 -8.05
N MET A 273 20.34 -2.26 -8.70
CA MET A 273 19.08 -2.52 -8.00
C MET A 273 19.11 -3.84 -7.23
N LEU A 274 19.78 -4.87 -7.77
CA LEU A 274 19.94 -6.15 -7.08
C LEU A 274 20.86 -6.01 -5.85
N GLY A 275 21.95 -5.25 -5.96
CA GLY A 275 22.80 -4.89 -4.82
C GLY A 275 22.01 -4.18 -3.70
N LYS A 276 21.15 -3.22 -4.08
CA LYS A 276 20.26 -2.54 -3.13
C LYS A 276 19.31 -3.48 -2.42
N LEU A 277 18.74 -4.44 -3.15
CA LEU A 277 17.83 -5.43 -2.57
C LEU A 277 18.53 -6.34 -1.56
N ASP A 278 19.77 -6.77 -1.80
CA ASP A 278 20.55 -7.55 -0.82
C ASP A 278 20.84 -6.72 0.45
N SER A 279 21.26 -5.47 0.27
CA SER A 279 21.50 -4.53 1.37
C SER A 279 20.24 -4.33 2.23
N LEU A 280 19.09 -4.12 1.59
CA LEU A 280 17.79 -3.98 2.25
C LEU A 280 17.37 -5.27 2.96
N ALA A 281 17.59 -6.44 2.34
CA ALA A 281 17.28 -7.73 2.95
C ALA A 281 18.03 -7.93 4.27
N ARG A 282 19.33 -7.61 4.31
CA ARG A 282 20.15 -7.66 5.54
C ARG A 282 19.65 -6.68 6.60
N GLN A 283 19.24 -5.47 6.19
CA GLN A 283 18.67 -4.50 7.12
C GLN A 283 17.34 -4.97 7.71
N VAL A 284 16.48 -5.58 6.90
CA VAL A 284 15.20 -6.18 7.32
C VAL A 284 15.43 -7.33 8.28
N GLU A 285 16.42 -8.20 8.02
CA GLU A 285 16.78 -9.30 8.93
C GLU A 285 17.21 -8.76 10.30
N LYS A 286 18.13 -7.80 10.34
CA LYS A 286 18.59 -7.15 11.58
C LYS A 286 17.44 -6.46 12.32
N SER A 287 16.55 -5.80 11.59
CA SER A 287 15.37 -5.14 12.16
C SER A 287 14.40 -6.15 12.77
N ASN A 288 14.10 -7.23 12.04
CA ASN A 288 13.21 -8.30 12.50
C ASN A 288 13.75 -8.99 13.77
N ALA A 289 15.06 -9.25 13.83
CA ALA A 289 15.69 -9.80 15.02
C ALA A 289 15.49 -8.88 16.24
N LYS A 290 15.69 -7.57 16.07
CA LYS A 290 15.47 -6.57 17.13
C LYS A 290 14.01 -6.51 17.58
N VAL A 291 13.06 -6.54 16.64
CA VAL A 291 11.62 -6.56 16.97
C VAL A 291 11.25 -7.82 17.74
N LEU A 292 11.78 -8.97 17.33
CA LEU A 292 11.56 -10.25 18.03
C LEU A 292 12.11 -10.21 19.46
N ASP A 293 13.31 -9.65 19.67
CA ASP A 293 13.89 -9.49 21.00
C ASP A 293 13.04 -8.58 21.88
N MET A 294 12.57 -7.45 21.34
CA MET A 294 11.68 -6.53 22.05
C MET A 294 10.33 -7.18 22.38
N GLU A 295 9.75 -7.96 21.46
CA GLU A 295 8.51 -8.69 21.70
C GLU A 295 8.69 -9.75 22.80
N ASN A 296 9.77 -10.52 22.76
CA ASN A 296 10.11 -11.51 23.77
C ASN A 296 10.33 -10.86 25.15
N HIS A 297 10.99 -9.70 25.19
CA HIS A 297 11.18 -8.94 26.41
C HIS A 297 9.83 -8.46 27.00
N ASN A 298 8.99 -7.82 26.17
CA ASN A 298 7.67 -7.36 26.57
C ASN A 298 6.76 -8.51 27.03
N ARG A 299 6.83 -9.67 26.36
CA ARG A 299 6.12 -10.88 26.77
C ARG A 299 6.54 -11.34 28.16
N LYS A 300 7.85 -11.37 28.47
CA LYS A 300 8.37 -11.71 29.81
C LYS A 300 7.89 -10.72 30.88
N LEU A 301 7.89 -9.41 30.58
CA LEU A 301 7.39 -8.40 31.50
C LEU A 301 5.90 -8.58 31.80
N ARG A 302 5.08 -8.82 30.78
CA ARG A 302 3.65 -9.09 30.95
C ARG A 302 3.41 -10.33 31.83
N TYR A 303 4.17 -11.41 31.64
CA TYR A 303 4.08 -12.58 32.50
C TYR A 303 4.48 -12.31 33.95
N LYS A 304 5.46 -11.44 34.20
CA LYS A 304 5.85 -11.06 35.56
C LYS A 304 4.73 -10.28 36.26
N ILE A 305 4.10 -9.35 35.56
CA ILE A 305 3.00 -8.53 36.10
C ILE A 305 1.74 -9.39 36.33
N ALA A 306 1.47 -10.35 35.44
CA ALA A 306 0.28 -11.19 35.51
C ALA A 306 0.38 -12.32 36.56
N ARG A 307 1.54 -12.58 37.15
CA ARG A 307 1.65 -13.55 38.26
C ARG A 307 1.12 -12.90 39.54
N PRO A 308 0.03 -13.43 40.14
CA PRO A 308 -0.37 -12.99 41.46
C PRO A 308 0.75 -13.34 42.46
N VAL A 309 1.05 -12.41 43.36
CA VAL A 309 1.88 -12.69 44.53
C VAL A 309 1.16 -13.78 45.32
N PRO A 310 1.80 -14.90 45.67
CA PRO A 310 1.18 -15.85 46.58
C PRO A 310 1.01 -15.16 47.94
N GLU A 311 -0.24 -15.01 48.38
CA GLU A 311 -0.58 -14.68 49.77
C GLU A 311 -0.26 -15.86 50.70
#